data_AF-A0A7H8PTX8-F1
#
_entry.id   AF-A0A7H8PTX8-F1
#
_cell.length_a   1.000
_cell.length_b   1.000
_cell.length_c   1.000
_cell.angle_alpha   90.00
_cell.angle_beta   90.00
_cell.angle_gamma   90.00
#
_symmetry.space_group_name_H-M   'P 1'
#
loop_
_entity.id
_entity.type
_entity.pdbx_description
1 polymer ?
#
loop_
_entity_poly.entity_id
_entity_poly.type
_entity_poly.pdbx_seq_one_letter_code
_entity_poly.pdbx_strand_id
1 'polypeptide(L)'
;MKSKQFILNQLASCKNSSNIYYHYLTEAYYTNGIIQLAELCECDWFINEALVICELFKDLVPFITIDFKKTDNNSKVIYSDGAAKELYRKEYNITNFPLDKQRLFFCNNTLQLPNEL
;
A
#
# COMPACT_ATOMS: atom_id res chain seq x y z
N MET A 1 8.66 16.39 7.99
CA MET A 1 8.75 15.25 7.05
C MET A 1 10.17 14.68 7.02
N LYS A 2 10.32 13.36 7.17
CA LYS A 2 11.64 12.68 7.12
C LYS A 2 12.19 12.66 5.68
N SER A 3 13.50 12.46 5.52
CA SER A 3 14.08 12.35 4.17
C SER A 3 13.61 11.07 3.47
N LYS A 4 13.49 11.10 2.13
CA LYS A 4 13.12 9.92 1.32
C LYS A 4 14.00 8.71 1.62
N GLN A 5 15.32 8.91 1.71
CA GLN A 5 16.26 7.84 2.00
C GLN A 5 16.04 7.25 3.40
N PHE A 6 15.74 8.08 4.40
CA PHE A 6 15.43 7.58 5.74
C PHE A 6 14.18 6.69 5.73
N ILE A 7 13.11 7.15 5.07
CA ILE A 7 11.86 6.38 4.96
C ILE A 7 12.12 5.02 4.30
N LEU A 8 12.79 5.02 3.15
CA LEU A 8 13.11 3.79 2.42
C LEU A 8 13.94 2.80 3.24
N ASN A 9 14.91 3.30 4.03
CA ASN A 9 15.73 2.45 4.90
C ASN A 9 14.90 1.81 6.03
N GLN A 10 13.98 2.56 6.63
CA GLN A 10 13.09 2.02 7.67
C GLN A 10 12.17 0.94 7.10
N LEU A 11 11.50 1.23 5.98
CA LEU A 11 10.60 0.26 5.32
C LEU A 11 11.34 -1.00 4.87
N ALA A 12 12.59 -0.88 4.39
CA ALA A 12 13.40 -2.03 4.00
C ALA A 12 13.79 -2.93 5.19
N SER A 13 13.78 -2.40 6.42
CA SER A 13 14.07 -3.16 7.64
C SER A 13 12.88 -3.97 8.15
N CYS A 14 11.67 -3.70 7.65
CA CYS A 14 10.48 -4.49 7.95
C CYS A 14 10.59 -5.86 7.27
N LYS A 15 10.78 -6.92 8.06
CA LYS A 15 10.87 -8.31 7.60
C LYS A 15 9.98 -9.18 8.49
N ASN A 16 9.30 -10.15 7.89
CA ASN A 16 8.54 -11.19 8.59
C ASN A 16 7.68 -10.62 9.73
N SER A 17 6.75 -9.71 9.42
CA SER A 17 5.88 -9.14 10.45
C SER A 17 5.03 -10.21 11.09
N SER A 18 5.32 -10.53 12.35
CA SER A 18 4.49 -11.42 13.17
C SER A 18 3.18 -10.75 13.61
N ASN A 19 3.15 -9.42 13.60
CA ASN A 19 2.04 -8.63 14.10
C ASN A 19 1.11 -8.23 12.94
N ILE A 20 -0.16 -8.59 13.10
CA ILE A 20 -1.24 -8.33 12.16
C ILE A 20 -2.30 -7.52 12.89
N TYR A 21 -2.81 -6.46 12.25
CA TYR A 21 -3.76 -5.52 12.82
C TYR A 21 -5.06 -5.54 12.01
N TYR A 22 -6.20 -5.46 12.69
CA TYR A 22 -7.51 -5.44 12.04
C TYR A 22 -7.88 -4.01 11.62
N HIS A 23 -8.40 -3.84 10.42
CA HIS A 23 -8.89 -2.55 9.95
C HIS A 23 -10.37 -2.37 10.29
N TYR A 24 -10.77 -1.19 10.75
CA TYR A 24 -12.12 -1.01 11.29
C TYR A 24 -13.22 -0.87 10.22
N LEU A 25 -12.87 -0.43 8.99
CA LEU A 25 -13.83 -0.24 7.89
C LEU A 25 -13.97 -1.44 6.96
N THR A 26 -13.01 -2.37 7.01
CA THR A 26 -12.93 -3.52 6.10
C THR A 26 -12.63 -4.74 6.94
N GLU A 27 -13.09 -5.93 6.57
CA GLU A 27 -12.74 -7.15 7.31
C GLU A 27 -11.28 -7.59 7.12
N ALA A 28 -10.48 -6.78 6.43
CA ALA A 28 -9.08 -7.01 6.16
C ALA A 28 -8.13 -6.66 7.31
N TYR A 29 -6.93 -7.20 7.20
CA TYR A 29 -5.82 -6.97 8.10
C TYR A 29 -4.67 -6.20 7.42
N TYR A 30 -3.72 -5.72 8.22
CA TYR A 30 -2.47 -5.14 7.72
C TYR A 30 -1.29 -5.39 8.67
N THR A 31 -0.06 -5.38 8.13
CA THR A 31 1.18 -5.68 8.90
C THR A 31 1.71 -4.46 9.65
N ASN A 32 2.67 -4.69 10.55
CA ASN A 32 3.42 -3.61 11.20
C ASN A 32 4.18 -2.71 10.20
N GLY A 33 4.65 -3.27 9.08
CA GLY A 33 5.26 -2.48 8.01
C GLY A 33 4.29 -1.47 7.38
N ILE A 34 3.00 -1.80 7.31
CA ILE A 34 1.96 -0.86 6.87
C ILE A 34 1.73 0.26 7.88
N ILE A 35 1.74 -0.04 9.19
CA ILE A 35 1.68 1.00 10.24
C ILE A 35 2.86 1.95 10.11
N GLN A 36 4.08 1.41 10.02
CA GLN A 36 5.28 2.24 9.87
C GLN A 36 5.23 3.08 8.59
N LEU A 37 4.71 2.54 7.49
CA LEU A 37 4.50 3.31 6.26
C LEU A 37 3.55 4.48 6.50
N ALA A 38 2.40 4.23 7.13
CA ALA A 38 1.41 5.25 7.44
C ALA A 38 2.00 6.39 8.30
N GLU A 39 2.75 6.03 9.35
CA GLU A 39 3.38 6.98 10.27
C GLU A 39 4.52 7.79 9.61
N LEU A 40 5.42 7.11 8.89
CA LEU A 40 6.57 7.76 8.26
C LEU A 40 6.18 8.67 7.09
N CYS A 41 5.09 8.34 6.40
CA CYS A 41 4.62 9.05 5.23
C CYS A 41 3.40 9.93 5.48
N GLU A 42 2.86 9.96 6.70
CA GLU A 42 1.62 10.67 7.05
C GLU A 42 0.49 10.35 6.05
N CYS A 43 0.32 9.06 5.75
CA CYS A 43 -0.46 8.58 4.60
C CYS A 43 -1.60 7.61 4.94
N ASP A 44 -2.33 7.82 6.04
CA ASP A 44 -3.52 7.02 6.39
C ASP A 44 -4.54 6.96 5.25
N TRP A 45 -4.66 8.05 4.48
CA TRP A 45 -5.52 8.11 3.30
C TRP A 45 -5.19 7.02 2.27
N PHE A 46 -3.90 6.69 2.09
CA PHE A 46 -3.45 5.69 1.12
C PHE A 46 -3.72 4.29 1.62
N ILE A 47 -3.55 4.04 2.93
CA ILE A 47 -3.81 2.74 3.54
C ILE A 47 -5.31 2.43 3.53
N ASN A 48 -6.14 3.37 3.97
CA ASN A 48 -7.59 3.21 3.97
C ASN A 48 -8.14 2.99 2.56
N GLU A 49 -7.65 3.75 1.58
CA GLU A 49 -8.05 3.56 0.18
C GLU A 49 -7.61 2.19 -0.34
N ALA A 50 -6.35 1.79 -0.10
CA ALA A 50 -5.86 0.48 -0.50
C ALA A 50 -6.73 -0.66 0.05
N LEU A 51 -7.07 -0.60 1.34
CA LEU A 51 -7.91 -1.62 1.98
C LEU A 51 -9.33 -1.64 1.40
N VAL A 52 -9.96 -0.48 1.22
CA VAL A 52 -11.32 -0.40 0.64
C VAL A 52 -11.33 -0.93 -0.79
N ILE A 53 -10.37 -0.57 -1.63
CA ILE A 53 -10.32 -1.06 -3.01
C ILE A 53 -10.02 -2.57 -3.03
N CYS A 54 -9.09 -3.06 -2.20
CA CYS A 54 -8.80 -4.49 -2.13
C CYS A 54 -10.00 -5.31 -1.65
N GLU A 55 -10.78 -4.80 -0.69
CA GLU A 55 -12.02 -5.42 -0.21
C GLU A 55 -13.01 -5.67 -1.37
N LEU A 56 -13.10 -4.75 -2.34
CA LEU A 56 -13.97 -4.90 -3.51
C LEU A 56 -13.55 -6.00 -4.48
N PHE A 57 -12.28 -6.42 -4.45
CA PHE A 57 -11.71 -7.37 -5.41
C PHE A 57 -11.23 -8.68 -4.77
N LYS A 58 -11.22 -8.81 -3.44
CA LYS A 58 -10.64 -9.96 -2.73
C LYS A 58 -11.27 -11.31 -3.08
N ASP A 59 -12.55 -11.31 -3.45
CA ASP A 59 -13.28 -12.53 -3.84
C ASP A 59 -13.10 -12.90 -5.33
N LEU A 60 -12.52 -11.98 -6.13
CA LEU A 60 -12.30 -12.17 -7.57
C LEU A 60 -10.87 -12.64 -7.87
N VAL A 61 -9.90 -12.18 -7.09
CA VAL A 61 -8.48 -12.49 -7.29
C VAL A 61 -7.80 -12.80 -5.96
N PRO A 62 -6.91 -13.82 -5.90
CA PRO A 62 -6.27 -14.22 -4.65
C PRO A 62 -5.16 -13.27 -4.19
N PHE A 63 -4.66 -12.43 -5.11
CA PHE A 63 -3.52 -11.56 -4.89
C PHE A 63 -3.71 -10.25 -5.65
N ILE A 64 -3.45 -9.12 -4.98
CA ILE A 64 -3.53 -7.79 -5.57
C ILE A 64 -2.21 -7.05 -5.34
N THR A 65 -1.64 -6.50 -6.41
CA THR A 65 -0.53 -5.53 -6.35
C THR A 65 -1.06 -4.12 -6.40
N ILE A 66 -0.55 -3.26 -5.51
CA ILE A 66 -0.91 -1.85 -5.44
C ILE A 66 0.33 -1.02 -5.74
N ASP A 67 0.32 -0.30 -6.85
CA ASP A 67 1.46 0.46 -7.36
C ASP A 67 1.18 1.96 -7.35
N PHE A 68 1.70 2.66 -6.35
CA PHE A 68 1.76 4.12 -6.34
C PHE A 68 2.96 4.60 -7.17
N LYS A 69 2.73 5.58 -8.04
CA LYS A 69 3.76 6.30 -8.79
C LYS A 69 3.45 7.79 -8.88
N LYS A 70 4.42 8.62 -8.52
CA LYS A 70 4.42 10.07 -8.67
C LYS A 70 5.30 10.48 -9.85
N THR A 71 4.83 11.45 -10.61
CA THR A 71 5.58 12.17 -11.65
C THR A 71 5.55 13.67 -11.32
N ASP A 72 6.22 14.48 -12.13
CA ASP A 72 6.32 15.93 -11.89
C ASP A 72 4.94 16.62 -11.81
N ASN A 73 3.96 16.12 -12.57
CA ASN A 73 2.66 16.77 -12.73
C ASN A 73 1.46 15.97 -12.23
N ASN A 74 1.65 14.69 -11.87
CA ASN A 74 0.54 13.85 -11.40
C ASN A 74 1.04 12.71 -10.51
N SER A 75 0.12 12.05 -9.83
CA SER A 75 0.36 10.77 -9.18
C SER A 75 -0.74 9.80 -9.53
N LYS A 76 -0.44 8.50 -9.50
CA LYS A 76 -1.44 7.45 -9.73
C LYS A 76 -1.19 6.25 -8.84
N VAL A 77 -2.27 5.54 -8.55
CA VAL A 77 -2.27 4.22 -7.94
C VAL A 77 -2.93 3.24 -8.89
N ILE A 78 -2.28 2.12 -9.15
CA ILE A 78 -2.79 1.05 -10.01
C ILE A 78 -2.92 -0.22 -9.15
N TYR A 79 -4.09 -0.86 -9.21
CA TYR A 79 -4.39 -2.13 -8.58
C TYR A 79 -4.41 -3.20 -9.68
N SER A 80 -3.66 -4.29 -9.53
CA SER A 80 -3.60 -5.38 -10.51
C SER A 80 -3.64 -6.75 -9.83
N ASP A 81 -4.01 -7.79 -10.56
CA ASP A 81 -4.16 -9.18 -10.06
C ASP A 81 -2.83 -9.94 -9.82
N GLY A 82 -1.70 -9.25 -9.78
CA GLY A 82 -0.36 -9.87 -9.72
C GLY A 82 0.17 -10.38 -11.06
N ALA A 83 -0.68 -10.56 -12.08
CA ALA A 83 -0.31 -10.96 -13.44
C ALA A 83 -0.39 -9.78 -14.43
N ALA A 84 -0.30 -8.55 -13.92
CA ALA A 84 -0.36 -7.28 -14.67
C ALA A 84 -1.71 -6.95 -15.32
N LYS A 85 -2.79 -7.69 -15.01
CA LYS A 85 -4.14 -7.25 -15.39
C LYS A 85 -4.61 -6.17 -14.42
N GLU A 86 -4.82 -4.96 -14.93
CA GLU A 86 -5.36 -3.85 -14.15
C GLU A 86 -6.81 -4.12 -13.72
N LEU A 87 -7.07 -3.98 -12.44
CA LEU A 87 -8.39 -4.10 -11.81
C LEU A 87 -9.01 -2.72 -11.58
N TYR A 88 -8.18 -1.77 -11.14
CA TYR A 88 -8.60 -0.41 -10.82
C TYR A 88 -7.43 0.56 -10.93
N ARG A 89 -7.76 1.83 -11.20
CA ARG A 89 -6.79 2.93 -11.27
C ARG A 89 -7.39 4.19 -10.68
N LYS A 90 -6.56 4.92 -9.94
CA LYS A 90 -6.86 6.26 -9.46
C LYS A 90 -5.73 7.22 -9.77
N GLU A 91 -6.09 8.41 -10.22
CA GLU A 91 -5.15 9.50 -10.49
C GLU A 91 -5.38 10.64 -9.49
N TYR A 92 -4.29 11.30 -9.09
CA TYR A 92 -4.28 12.44 -8.20
C TYR A 92 -3.52 13.58 -8.87
N ASN A 93 -4.15 14.75 -8.93
CA ASN A 93 -3.50 15.96 -9.38
C ASN A 93 -2.47 16.47 -8.35
N ILE A 94 -2.77 16.27 -7.05
CA ILE A 94 -1.93 16.68 -5.94
C ILE A 94 -1.97 15.59 -4.87
N THR A 95 -0.81 15.28 -4.28
CA THR A 95 -0.69 14.39 -3.13
C THR A 95 0.48 14.80 -2.24
N ASN A 96 0.30 14.66 -0.93
CA ASN A 96 1.33 14.87 0.08
C ASN A 96 2.26 13.64 0.23
N PHE A 97 2.06 12.56 -0.52
CA PHE A 97 2.89 11.36 -0.41
C PHE A 97 4.38 11.69 -0.66
N PRO A 98 5.29 11.33 0.26
CA PRO A 98 6.67 11.77 0.21
C PRO A 98 7.54 10.95 -0.75
N LEU A 99 7.15 9.73 -1.11
CA LEU A 99 7.93 8.85 -1.99
C LEU A 99 7.48 8.98 -3.46
N ASP A 100 8.41 8.76 -4.38
CA ASP A 100 8.09 8.79 -5.82
C ASP A 100 7.39 7.52 -6.30
N LYS A 101 7.59 6.42 -5.56
CA LYS A 101 6.98 5.12 -5.80
C LYS A 101 6.81 4.36 -4.50
N GLN A 102 5.73 3.60 -4.40
CA GLN A 102 5.53 2.63 -3.33
C GLN A 102 4.69 1.47 -3.88
N ARG A 103 5.13 0.24 -3.60
CA ARG A 103 4.40 -0.98 -3.93
C ARG A 103 3.93 -1.64 -2.65
N LEU A 104 2.67 -2.09 -2.62
CA LEU A 104 2.10 -2.91 -1.55
C LEU A 104 1.48 -4.18 -2.15
N PHE A 105 1.29 -5.19 -1.31
CA PHE A 105 0.59 -6.42 -1.68
C PHE A 105 -0.60 -6.65 -0.76
N PHE A 106 -1.68 -7.17 -1.34
CA PHE A 106 -2.83 -7.64 -0.61
C PHE A 106 -3.11 -9.10 -0.97
N CYS A 107 -3.04 -9.98 0.03
CA CYS A 107 -3.34 -11.40 -0.11
C CYS A 107 -3.66 -12.01 1.24
N ASN A 108 -4.38 -13.13 1.27
CA ASN A 108 -4.85 -13.75 2.53
C ASN A 108 -5.54 -12.72 3.44
N ASN A 109 -6.37 -11.87 2.83
CA ASN A 109 -7.08 -10.78 3.50
C ASN A 109 -6.17 -9.81 4.28
N THR A 110 -4.89 -9.67 3.88
CA THR A 110 -3.87 -8.89 4.59
C THR A 110 -3.10 -7.96 3.63
N LEU A 111 -3.03 -6.67 3.95
CA LEU A 111 -2.19 -5.67 3.29
C LEU A 111 -0.79 -5.65 3.90
N GLN A 112 0.26 -5.67 3.08
CA GLN A 112 1.64 -5.77 3.54
C GLN A 112 2.66 -5.16 2.58
N LEU A 113 3.87 -4.89 3.10
CA LEU A 113 5.01 -4.49 2.27
C LEU A 113 5.56 -5.69 1.49
N PRO A 114 6.19 -5.49 0.32
CA PRO A 114 6.78 -6.58 -0.47
C PRO A 114 7.85 -7.41 0.25
N ASN A 115 8.57 -6.81 1.20
CA ASN A 115 9.64 -7.48 1.95
C ASN A 115 9.12 -8.25 3.18
N GLU A 116 7.82 -8.19 3.45
CA GLU A 116 7.16 -8.94 4.54
C GLU A 116 6.47 -10.22 4.04
N LEU A 117 6.40 -10.39 2.71
CA LEU A 117 5.81 -11.55 2.04
C LEU A 117 6.79 -12.72 1.89
#